data_AF-A0A7C3V8L6-F1
#
_entry.id   AF-A0A7C3V8L6-F1
#
_cell.length_a   1.000
_cell.length_b   1.000
_cell.length_c   1.000
_cell.angle_alpha   90.00
_cell.angle_beta   90.00
_cell.angle_gamma   90.00
#
_symmetry.space_group_name_H-M   'P 1'
#
loop_
_entity.id
_entity.type
_entity.pdbx_description
1 polymer ?
#
loop_
_entity_poly.entity_id
_entity_poly.type
_entity_poly.pdbx_seq_one_letter_code
_entity_poly.pdbx_strand_id
1 'polypeptide(L)'
;MVCWLRLLKRVSEDLKSFEPDLVKRKRLAIEILKNLEKERGHNVEVMEKALEEIGAKGLVERARKELGRKKRRTAISECEIAEVAARG
;
A
#
# COMPACT_ATOMS: atom_id res chain seq x y z
N MET A 1 -5.68 -9.09 20.45
CA MET A 1 -4.63 -8.85 19.41
C MET A 1 -4.84 -9.79 18.21
N VAL A 2 -6.00 -9.72 17.52
CA VAL A 2 -6.38 -10.65 16.42
C VAL A 2 -6.95 -9.92 15.20
N CYS A 3 -7.43 -8.69 15.36
CA CYS A 3 -8.18 -8.00 14.32
C CYS A 3 -7.29 -7.45 13.18
N TRP A 4 -6.03 -7.12 13.44
CA TRP A 4 -5.12 -6.59 12.41
C TRP A 4 -4.80 -7.62 11.31
N LEU A 5 -4.63 -8.88 11.69
CA LEU A 5 -4.37 -9.98 10.74
C LEU A 5 -5.60 -10.28 9.89
N ARG A 6 -6.81 -10.12 10.44
CA ARG A 6 -8.07 -10.25 9.69
C ARG A 6 -8.18 -9.17 8.62
N LEU A 7 -7.90 -7.92 8.99
CA LEU A 7 -7.85 -6.80 8.05
C LEU A 7 -6.84 -7.03 6.92
N LEU A 8 -5.63 -7.44 7.29
CA LEU A 8 -4.58 -7.75 6.31
C LEU A 8 -5.00 -8.86 5.34
N LYS A 9 -5.63 -9.92 5.85
CA LYS A 9 -6.15 -11.01 5.02
C LYS A 9 -7.22 -10.50 4.06
N ARG A 10 -8.20 -9.72 4.53
CA ARG A 10 -9.27 -9.13 3.71
C ARG A 10 -8.70 -8.29 2.56
N VAL A 11 -7.87 -7.30 2.88
CA VAL A 11 -7.26 -6.41 1.89
C VAL A 11 -6.38 -7.20 0.91
N SER A 12 -5.62 -8.19 1.39
CA SER A 12 -4.86 -9.07 0.51
C SER A 12 -5.74 -9.85 -0.45
N GLU A 13 -6.90 -10.35 -0.03
CA GLU A 13 -7.80 -11.05 -0.97
C GLU A 13 -8.42 -10.09 -1.98
N ASP A 14 -8.83 -8.88 -1.56
CA ASP A 14 -9.39 -7.85 -2.45
C ASP A 14 -8.40 -7.40 -3.53
N LEU A 15 -7.10 -7.43 -3.23
CA LEU A 15 -6.03 -7.08 -4.17
C LEU A 15 -5.55 -8.25 -5.04
N LYS A 16 -6.05 -9.47 -4.83
CA LYS A 16 -5.53 -10.69 -5.49
C LYS A 16 -5.67 -10.67 -7.01
N SER A 17 -6.76 -10.07 -7.51
CA SER A 17 -7.00 -9.91 -8.95
C SER A 17 -6.10 -8.83 -9.59
N PHE A 18 -5.60 -7.89 -8.79
CA PHE A 18 -4.74 -6.80 -9.25
C PHE A 18 -3.24 -7.16 -9.16
N GLU A 19 -2.81 -7.76 -8.05
CA GLU A 19 -1.43 -8.20 -7.82
C GLU A 19 -1.42 -9.70 -7.49
N PRO A 20 -1.18 -10.58 -8.47
CA PRO A 20 -1.20 -12.02 -8.23
C PRO A 20 -0.03 -12.48 -7.34
N ASP A 21 1.10 -11.75 -7.34
CA ASP A 21 2.26 -12.07 -6.52
C ASP A 21 1.97 -11.89 -5.03
N LEU A 22 2.08 -12.97 -4.26
CA LEU A 22 1.71 -12.99 -2.85
C LEU A 22 2.55 -12.01 -2.00
N VAL A 23 3.85 -11.91 -2.29
CA VAL A 23 4.78 -11.09 -1.50
C VAL A 23 4.51 -9.61 -1.74
N LYS A 24 4.40 -9.20 -3.01
CA LYS A 24 4.05 -7.83 -3.41
C LYS A 24 2.67 -7.45 -2.91
N ARG A 25 1.68 -8.35 -3.03
CA ARG A 25 0.32 -8.12 -2.54
C ARG A 25 0.25 -7.90 -1.04
N LYS A 26 0.90 -8.75 -0.25
CA LYS A 26 0.98 -8.57 1.21
C LYS A 26 1.64 -7.24 1.58
N ARG A 27 2.72 -6.89 0.89
CA ARG A 27 3.39 -5.59 1.10
C ARG A 27 2.46 -4.42 0.78
N LEU A 28 1.73 -4.46 -0.33
CA LEU A 28 0.75 -3.43 -0.68
C LEU A 28 -0.38 -3.34 0.35
N ALA A 29 -0.94 -4.47 0.77
CA ALA A 29 -1.99 -4.51 1.77
C ALA A 29 -1.54 -3.88 3.11
N ILE A 30 -0.31 -4.17 3.55
CA ILE A 30 0.28 -3.54 4.75
C ILE A 30 0.39 -2.03 4.59
N GLU A 31 0.90 -1.55 3.45
CA GLU A 31 1.07 -0.10 3.22
C GLU A 31 -0.28 0.62 3.17
N ILE A 32 -1.29 0.02 2.53
CA ILE A 32 -2.65 0.56 2.50
C ILE A 32 -3.22 0.66 3.91
N LEU A 33 -3.10 -0.41 4.72
CA LEU A 33 -3.58 -0.40 6.11
C LEU A 33 -2.84 0.63 6.96
N LYS A 34 -1.53 0.79 6.81
CA LYS A 34 -0.75 1.82 7.50
C LYS A 34 -1.17 3.24 7.10
N ASN A 35 -1.46 3.46 5.82
CA ASN A 35 -1.95 4.77 5.36
C ASN A 35 -3.34 5.06 5.92
N LEU A 36 -4.24 4.07 5.91
CA LEU A 36 -5.56 4.16 6.54
C LEU A 36 -5.46 4.43 8.04
N GLU A 37 -4.56 3.75 8.74
CA GLU A 37 -4.28 3.95 10.16
C GLU A 37 -3.83 5.40 10.44
N LYS A 38 -2.99 5.97 9.58
CA LYS A 38 -2.58 7.39 9.67
C LYS A 38 -3.72 8.36 9.37
N GLU A 39 -4.60 8.04 8.41
CA GLU A 39 -5.72 8.91 8.00
C GLU A 39 -6.89 8.90 9.00
N ARG A 40 -7.16 7.76 9.63
CA ARG A 40 -8.38 7.51 10.42
C ARG A 40 -8.12 7.18 11.88
N GLY A 41 -6.87 6.93 12.25
CA GLY A 41 -6.47 6.51 13.60
C GLY A 41 -6.37 5.00 13.77
N HIS A 42 -5.83 4.58 14.92
CA HIS A 42 -5.51 3.18 15.26
C HIS A 42 -6.72 2.34 15.73
N ASN A 43 -7.94 2.73 15.39
CA ASN A 43 -9.14 1.99 15.79
C ASN A 43 -9.55 0.98 14.70
N VAL A 44 -9.63 -0.29 15.08
CA VAL A 44 -9.96 -1.41 14.19
C VAL A 44 -11.35 -1.25 13.55
N GLU A 45 -12.38 -0.88 14.30
CA GLU A 45 -13.74 -0.73 13.78
C GLU A 45 -13.82 0.41 12.77
N VAL A 46 -13.10 1.50 13.02
CA VAL A 46 -12.98 2.62 12.09
C VAL A 46 -12.27 2.17 10.81
N MET A 47 -11.22 1.35 10.92
CA MET A 47 -10.54 0.79 9.75
C MET A 47 -11.41 -0.19 8.98
N GLU A 48 -12.17 -1.06 9.65
CA GLU A 48 -13.10 -2.00 9.01
C GLU A 48 -14.17 -1.24 8.22
N LYS A 49 -14.80 -0.25 8.84
CA LYS A 49 -15.80 0.60 8.20
C LYS A 49 -15.20 1.35 7.01
N ALA A 50 -14.00 1.92 7.15
CA ALA A 50 -13.34 2.61 6.06
C ALA A 50 -13.02 1.68 4.88
N LEU A 51 -12.61 0.43 5.14
CA LEU A 51 -12.39 -0.56 4.09
C LEU A 51 -13.69 -0.95 3.37
N GLU A 52 -14.81 -1.00 4.09
CA GLU A 52 -16.13 -1.22 3.52
C GLU A 52 -16.58 -0.06 2.63
N GLU A 53 -16.37 1.18 3.07
CA GLU A 53 -16.68 2.39 2.30
C GLU A 53 -15.81 2.49 1.03
N ILE A 54 -14.54 2.08 1.09
CA ILE A 54 -13.62 2.10 -0.05
C ILE A 54 -13.95 0.99 -1.06
N GLY A 55 -14.27 -0.22 -0.56
CA GLY A 55 -14.51 -1.42 -1.36
C GLY A 55 -13.30 -1.87 -2.19
N ALA A 56 -13.45 -3.00 -2.89
CA ALA A 56 -12.35 -3.62 -3.65
C ALA A 56 -11.80 -2.70 -4.77
N LYS A 57 -12.68 -1.99 -5.49
CA LYS A 57 -12.26 -1.06 -6.56
C LYS A 57 -11.41 0.09 -6.01
N GLY A 58 -11.82 0.70 -4.90
CA GLY A 58 -11.07 1.77 -4.26
C GLY A 58 -9.73 1.30 -3.68
N LEU A 59 -9.66 0.05 -3.21
CA LEU A 59 -8.40 -0.55 -2.76
C LEU A 59 -7.41 -0.73 -3.92
N VAL A 60 -7.88 -1.17 -5.09
CA VAL A 60 -7.04 -1.25 -6.30
C VAL A 60 -6.53 0.12 -6.73
N GLU A 61 -7.37 1.15 -6.71
CA GLU A 61 -6.93 2.53 -7.02
C GLU A 61 -5.87 3.03 -6.04
N ARG A 62 -6.06 2.80 -4.73
CA ARG A 62 -5.06 3.13 -3.71
C ARG A 62 -3.76 2.38 -3.94
N ALA A 63 -3.82 1.08 -4.24
CA ALA A 63 -2.65 0.27 -4.57
C ALA A 63 -1.90 0.81 -5.81
N ARG A 64 -2.62 1.21 -6.86
CA ARG A 64 -2.03 1.86 -8.05
C ARG A 64 -1.32 3.17 -7.70
N LYS A 65 -1.93 4.02 -6.86
CA LYS A 65 -1.31 5.29 -6.40
C LYS A 65 -0.03 5.03 -5.62
N GLU A 66 0.00 4.02 -4.74
CA GLU A 66 1.18 3.67 -3.96
C GLU A 66 2.32 3.12 -4.83
N LEU A 67 2.00 2.28 -5.83
CA LEU A 67 2.99 1.84 -6.82
C LEU A 67 3.53 3.01 -7.67
N GLY A 68 2.67 3.93 -8.07
CA GLY A 68 3.06 5.15 -8.79
C GLY A 68 3.99 6.06 -7.99
N ARG A 69 3.77 6.19 -6.68
CA ARG A 69 4.64 6.94 -5.77
C ARG A 69 6.01 6.28 -5.61
N LYS A 70 6.07 4.96 -5.48
CA LYS A 70 7.34 4.22 -5.39
C LYS A 70 8.20 4.39 -6.64
N LYS A 71 7.61 4.29 -7.84
CA LYS A 71 8.33 4.49 -9.10
C LYS A 71 8.99 5.88 -9.20
N ARG A 72 8.29 6.94 -8.77
CA ARG A 72 8.89 8.30 -8.76
C ARG A 72 10.04 8.42 -7.75
N ARG A 73 9.92 7.78 -6.59
CA ARG A 73 10.95 7.83 -5.54
C ARG A 73 12.22 7.08 -5.95
N THR A 74 12.09 5.99 -6.69
CA THR A 74 13.23 5.29 -7.29
C THR A 74 13.88 6.12 -8.40
N ALA A 75 13.09 6.74 -9.27
CA ALA A 75 13.62 7.58 -10.37
C ALA A 75 14.41 8.81 -9.88
N ILE A 76 14.00 9.43 -8.77
CA ILE A 76 14.75 10.54 -8.16
C ILE A 76 16.08 10.04 -7.59
N SER A 77 16.05 8.89 -6.90
CA SER A 77 17.26 8.29 -6.33
C SER A 77 18.28 7.89 -7.39
N GLU A 78 17.85 7.40 -8.57
CA GLU A 78 18.76 7.07 -9.67
C GLU A 78 19.41 8.30 -10.28
N CYS A 79 18.72 9.44 -10.31
CA CYS A 79 19.26 10.70 -10.82
C CYS A 79 20.32 11.29 -9.88
N GLU A 80 20.08 11.27 -8.57
CA GLU A 80 21.06 11.74 -7.57
C GLU A 80 22.34 10.89 -7.58
N ILE A 81 22.21 9.56 -7.78
CA ILE A 81 23.37 8.66 -7.86
C ILE A 81 24.18 8.91 -9.14
N ALA A 82 23.52 9.16 -10.27
CA ALA A 82 24.20 9.46 -11.54
C ALA A 82 24.98 10.78 -11.50
N GLU A 83 24.45 11.83 -10.86
CA GLU A 83 25.17 13.10 -10.70
C GLU A 83 26.40 12.99 -9.79
N VAL A 84 26.33 12.19 -8.73
CA VAL A 84 27.49 11.95 -7.84
C VAL A 84 28.56 11.12 -8.54
N ALA A 85 28.17 10.10 -9.32
CA ALA A 85 29.11 9.26 -10.06
C ALA A 85 29.84 10.01 -11.20
N ALA A 86 29.24 11.05 -11.79
CA ALA A 86 29.84 11.85 -12.87
C ALA A 86 30.83 12.93 -12.38
N ARG A 87 30.94 13.17 -11.06
CA ARG A 87 31.86 14.14 -10.44
C ARG A 87 33.07 13.50 -9.75
N GLY A 88 33.20 12.18 -9.83
CA GLY A 88 34.30 11.40 -9.25
C GLY A 88 35.42 11.09 -10.22
#